data_AF-A0A966FKQ4-F1
#
_entry.id   AF-A0A966FKQ4-F1
#
_cell.length_a   1.000
_cell.length_b   1.000
_cell.length_c   1.000
_cell.angle_alpha   90.00
_cell.angle_beta   90.00
_cell.angle_gamma   90.00
#
_symmetry.space_group_name_H-M   'P 1'
#
loop_
_entity.id
_entity.type
_entity.pdbx_description
1 polymer ?
#
loop_
_entity_poly.entity_id
_entity_poly.type
_entity_poly.pdbx_seq_one_letter_code
_entity_poly.pdbx_strand_id
1 'polypeptide(L)'
;MNTNRLYFIDAVRAFAILMMLQGHFIDTLIDPIYRDTTQQVYKLWSYFRGITAPTFFTISGLVFAYLLLRAYAKGDDLPRIKKGLFRGSLLMIIGYSLRINLV
;
A
#
# COMPACT_ATOMS: atom_id res chain seq x y z
N MET A 1 -24.86 -17.44 -4.94
CA MET A 1 -24.55 -16.36 -3.97
C MET A 1 -23.84 -15.24 -4.70
N ASN A 2 -24.51 -14.13 -4.97
CA ASN A 2 -23.87 -12.94 -5.54
C ASN A 2 -22.85 -12.42 -4.53
N THR A 3 -21.58 -12.70 -4.77
CA THR A 3 -20.45 -12.12 -4.06
C THR A 3 -20.45 -10.64 -4.37
N ASN A 4 -21.12 -9.85 -3.52
CA ASN A 4 -21.10 -8.40 -3.59
C ASN A 4 -19.64 -7.95 -3.34
N ARG A 5 -18.87 -7.86 -4.42
CA ARG A 5 -17.48 -7.40 -4.41
C ARG A 5 -17.49 -6.00 -3.83
N LEU A 6 -16.62 -5.74 -2.86
CA LEU A 6 -16.46 -4.38 -2.36
C LEU A 6 -15.67 -3.58 -3.39
N TYR A 7 -16.37 -3.06 -4.40
CA TYR A 7 -15.81 -2.19 -5.44
C TYR A 7 -15.06 -0.99 -4.84
N PHE A 8 -15.49 -0.50 -3.68
CA PHE A 8 -14.80 0.55 -2.94
C PHE A 8 -13.38 0.13 -2.52
N ILE A 9 -13.21 -1.11 -2.01
CA ILE A 9 -11.88 -1.59 -1.58
C ILE A 9 -10.94 -1.72 -2.77
N ASP A 10 -11.45 -2.22 -3.90
CA ASP A 10 -10.67 -2.37 -5.12
C ASP A 10 -10.29 -1.01 -5.73
N ALA A 11 -11.22 -0.04 -5.73
CA ALA A 11 -10.95 1.32 -6.21
C ALA A 11 -9.92 2.06 -5.36
N VAL A 12 -10.02 1.96 -4.03
CA VAL A 12 -9.07 2.62 -3.12
C VAL A 12 -7.68 1.98 -3.23
N ARG A 13 -7.58 0.67 -3.42
CA ARG A 13 -6.31 0.00 -3.71
C ARG A 13 -5.71 0.46 -5.04
N ALA A 14 -6.53 0.55 -6.09
CA ALA A 14 -6.07 1.03 -7.39
C ALA A 14 -5.55 2.47 -7.30
N PHE A 15 -6.26 3.34 -6.59
CA PHE A 15 -5.82 4.71 -6.33
C PHE A 15 -4.47 4.76 -5.63
N ALA A 16 -4.28 3.96 -4.58
CA ALA A 16 -3.04 3.97 -3.83
C ALA A 16 -1.85 3.41 -4.64
N ILE A 17 -2.08 2.40 -5.49
CA ILE A 17 -1.07 1.89 -6.43
C ILE A 17 -0.72 2.96 -7.49
N LEU A 18 -1.72 3.67 -8.03
CA LEU A 18 -1.48 4.76 -8.98
C LEU A 18 -0.64 5.87 -8.37
N MET A 19 -0.95 6.30 -7.14
CA MET A 19 -0.16 7.29 -6.41
C MET A 19 1.28 6.81 -6.15
N MET A 20 1.48 5.54 -5.83
CA MET A 20 2.81 4.95 -5.65
C MET A 20 3.63 4.95 -6.96
N LEU A 21 3.02 4.51 -8.07
CA LEU A 21 3.66 4.48 -9.38
C LEU A 21 3.98 5.89 -9.88
N GLN A 22 3.00 6.80 -9.87
CA GLN A 22 3.18 8.19 -10.29
C GLN A 22 4.28 8.89 -9.49
N GLY A 23 4.37 8.60 -8.19
CA GLY A 23 5.44 9.05 -7.33
C GLY A 23 6.82 8.61 -7.82
N HIS A 24 7.05 7.31 -8.00
CA HIS A 24 8.35 6.78 -8.44
C HIS A 24 8.72 7.19 -9.87
N PHE A 25 7.75 7.28 -10.79
CA PHE A 25 8.01 7.69 -12.16
C PHE A 25 8.46 9.14 -12.26
N ILE A 26 7.75 10.06 -11.60
CA ILE A 26 8.12 11.49 -11.67
C ILE A 26 9.45 11.73 -10.97
N ASP A 27 9.77 11.02 -9.89
CA ASP A 27 11.07 11.16 -9.21
C ASP A 27 12.28 10.83 -10.09
N THR A 28 12.13 9.75 -10.85
CA THR A 28 13.21 9.16 -11.65
C THR A 28 13.36 9.85 -13.00
N LEU A 29 12.26 10.38 -13.55
CA LEU A 29 12.24 11.09 -14.82
C LEU A 29 12.46 12.61 -14.68
N ILE A 30 12.20 13.20 -13.51
CA ILE A 30 12.42 14.64 -13.31
C ILE A 30 13.92 14.93 -13.16
N ASP A 31 14.43 15.78 -14.05
CA ASP A 31 15.79 16.27 -13.97
C ASP A 31 15.98 17.07 -12.65
N PRO A 32 17.09 16.87 -11.90
CA PRO A 32 17.39 17.60 -10.66
C PRO A 32 17.24 19.12 -10.76
N ILE A 33 17.43 19.71 -11.95
CA ILE A 33 17.29 21.15 -12.20
C ILE A 33 15.85 21.64 -11.95
N TYR A 34 14.85 20.79 -12.15
CA TYR A 34 13.43 21.13 -11.92
C TYR A 34 12.94 20.80 -10.51
N ARG A 35 13.82 20.29 -9.62
CA ARG A 35 13.50 20.04 -8.21
C ARG A 35 13.59 21.33 -7.37
N ASP A 36 13.04 22.42 -7.90
CA ASP A 36 13.04 23.70 -7.22
C ASP A 36 11.88 23.75 -6.21
N THR A 37 12.23 23.77 -4.92
CA THR A 37 11.28 23.91 -3.81
C THR A 37 10.61 25.28 -3.77
N THR A 38 11.05 26.24 -4.59
CA THR A 38 10.42 27.56 -4.71
C THR A 38 9.11 27.46 -5.50
N GLN A 39 8.98 26.48 -6.39
CA GLN A 39 7.78 26.27 -7.19
C GLN A 39 6.67 25.56 -6.39
N GLN A 40 5.49 26.17 -6.32
CA GLN A 40 4.35 25.66 -5.53
C GLN A 40 3.88 24.28 -6.02
N VAL A 41 3.96 24.04 -7.32
CA VAL A 41 3.56 22.76 -7.95
C VAL A 41 4.46 21.60 -7.49
N TYR A 42 5.79 21.82 -7.42
CA TYR A 42 6.73 20.79 -6.97
C TYR A 42 6.58 20.50 -5.47
N LYS A 43 6.36 21.55 -4.65
CA LYS A 43 6.05 21.40 -3.21
C LYS A 43 4.80 20.57 -2.98
N LEU A 44 3.71 20.87 -3.70
CA LEU A 44 2.45 20.14 -3.58
C LEU A 44 2.65 18.67 -3.99
N TRP A 45 3.33 18.42 -5.09
CA TRP A 45 3.63 17.07 -5.55
C TRP A 45 4.52 16.29 -4.55
N SER A 46 5.57 16.91 -4.01
CA SER A 46 6.44 16.30 -3.01
C SER A 46 5.68 15.98 -1.71
N TYR A 47 4.73 16.82 -1.33
CA TYR A 47 3.83 16.56 -0.20
C TYR A 47 2.93 15.35 -0.48
N PHE A 48 2.26 15.31 -1.64
CA PHE A 48 1.43 14.18 -2.06
C PHE A 48 2.22 12.87 -2.12
N ARG A 49 3.48 12.90 -2.58
CA ARG A 49 4.39 11.76 -2.54
C ARG A 49 4.60 11.28 -1.11
N GLY A 50 4.95 12.18 -0.20
CA GLY A 50 5.25 11.84 1.19
C GLY A 50 4.07 11.19 1.92
N ILE A 51 2.84 11.66 1.68
CA ILE A 51 1.64 11.10 2.32
C ILE A 51 1.15 9.80 1.68
N THR A 52 1.59 9.47 0.47
CA THR A 52 1.11 8.29 -0.27
C THR A 52 1.39 6.99 0.48
N ALA A 53 2.58 6.85 1.08
CA ALA A 53 2.94 5.65 1.84
C ALA A 53 2.08 5.49 3.12
N PRO A 54 1.96 6.49 4.02
CA PRO A 54 1.04 6.44 5.16
C PRO A 54 -0.40 6.11 4.75
N THR A 55 -0.93 6.78 3.73
CA THR A 55 -2.30 6.56 3.24
C THR A 55 -2.50 5.12 2.76
N PHE A 56 -1.57 4.58 1.96
CA PHE A 56 -1.61 3.19 1.51
C PHE A 56 -1.62 2.18 2.67
N PHE A 57 -0.75 2.39 3.67
CA PHE A 57 -0.69 1.52 4.86
C PHE A 57 -1.98 1.60 5.69
N THR A 58 -2.50 2.81 5.94
CA THR A 58 -3.73 3.00 6.71
C THR A 58 -4.93 2.34 6.04
N ILE A 59 -5.11 2.55 4.74
CA ILE A 59 -6.20 1.93 3.97
C ILE A 59 -6.09 0.40 4.02
N SER A 60 -4.90 -0.14 3.74
CA SER A 60 -4.70 -1.58 3.71
C SER A 60 -4.97 -2.22 5.07
N GLY A 61 -4.53 -1.57 6.15
CA GLY A 61 -4.80 -1.99 7.53
C GLY A 61 -6.29 -1.92 7.88
N LEU A 62 -6.96 -0.82 7.51
CA LEU A 62 -8.39 -0.63 7.74
C LEU A 62 -9.22 -1.69 7.02
N VAL A 63 -8.90 -1.98 5.76
CA VAL A 63 -9.57 -3.04 4.98
C VAL A 63 -9.37 -4.40 5.62
N PHE A 64 -8.14 -4.71 6.05
CA PHE A 64 -7.86 -5.97 6.73
C PHE A 64 -8.65 -6.10 8.03
N ALA A 65 -8.68 -5.05 8.86
CA ALA A 65 -9.43 -5.02 10.12
C ALA A 65 -10.95 -5.13 9.88
N TYR A 66 -11.50 -4.39 8.92
CA TYR A 66 -12.91 -4.45 8.55
C TYR A 66 -13.32 -5.86 8.11
N LEU A 67 -12.51 -6.47 7.24
CA LEU A 67 -12.72 -7.85 6.83
C LEU A 67 -12.64 -8.75 8.08
N LEU A 68 -11.59 -8.68 8.88
CA LEU A 68 -11.42 -9.52 10.05
C LEU A 68 -12.63 -9.48 11.01
N LEU A 69 -13.12 -8.28 11.34
CA LEU A 69 -14.31 -8.09 12.18
C LEU A 69 -15.55 -8.76 11.58
N ARG A 70 -15.74 -8.67 10.26
CA ARG A 70 -16.85 -9.33 9.55
C ARG A 70 -16.71 -10.86 9.51
N ALA A 71 -15.49 -11.41 9.55
CA ALA A 71 -15.27 -12.85 9.68
C ALA A 71 -15.52 -13.33 11.10
N TYR A 72 -15.11 -12.55 12.10
CA TYR A 72 -15.38 -12.81 13.50
C TYR A 72 -16.90 -12.89 13.77
N ALA A 73 -17.67 -11.96 13.23
CA ALA A 73 -19.15 -11.99 13.30
C ALA A 73 -19.78 -13.23 12.63
N LYS A 74 -19.05 -13.94 11.77
CA LYS A 74 -19.49 -15.18 11.11
C LYS A 74 -18.92 -16.45 11.77
N GLY A 75 -18.08 -16.32 12.80
CA GLY A 75 -17.42 -17.45 13.47
C GLY A 75 -16.31 -18.12 12.66
N ASP A 76 -15.76 -17.44 11.66
CA ASP A 76 -14.88 -18.03 10.62
C ASP A 76 -13.57 -17.22 10.49
N ASP A 77 -12.97 -16.87 11.63
CA ASP A 77 -11.87 -15.92 11.81
C ASP A 77 -10.47 -16.56 11.71
N LEU A 78 -10.28 -17.73 12.34
CA LEU A 78 -9.03 -18.50 12.32
C LEU A 78 -8.39 -18.66 10.92
N PRO A 79 -9.12 -19.13 9.88
CA PRO A 79 -8.51 -19.38 8.58
C PRO A 79 -8.05 -18.09 7.89
N ARG A 80 -8.71 -16.95 8.17
CA ARG A 80 -8.37 -15.67 7.57
C ARG A 80 -7.16 -15.01 8.22
N ILE A 81 -7.05 -15.11 9.54
CA ILE A 81 -5.87 -14.63 10.31
C ILE A 81 -4.62 -15.39 9.87
N LYS A 82 -4.69 -16.73 9.83
CA LYS A 82 -3.55 -17.57 9.43
C LYS A 82 -3.03 -17.23 8.02
N LYS A 83 -3.94 -16.98 7.08
CA LYS A 83 -3.59 -16.59 5.70
C LYS A 83 -2.97 -15.20 5.62
N GLY A 84 -3.44 -14.25 6.44
CA GLY A 84 -2.85 -12.91 6.55
C GLY A 84 -1.44 -12.95 7.13
N LEU A 85 -1.27 -13.64 8.27
CA LEU A 85 0.01 -13.78 8.96
C LEU A 85 1.05 -14.47 8.08
N PHE A 86 0.69 -15.59 7.44
CA PHE A 86 1.60 -16.33 6.56
C PHE A 86 2.11 -15.48 5.38
N ARG A 87 1.24 -14.68 4.77
CA ARG A 87 1.65 -13.78 3.68
C ARG A 87 2.56 -12.67 4.16
N GLY A 88 2.26 -12.08 5.33
CA GLY A 88 3.10 -11.06 5.95
C GLY A 88 4.49 -11.60 6.29
N SER A 89 4.55 -12.76 6.95
CA SER A 89 5.83 -13.42 7.30
C SER A 89 6.60 -13.82 6.04
N LEU A 90 5.95 -14.34 5.01
CA LEU A 90 6.58 -14.70 3.75
C LEU A 90 7.25 -13.48 3.09
N LEU A 91 6.55 -12.34 3.03
CA LEU A 91 7.10 -11.10 2.47
C LEU A 91 8.28 -10.58 3.29
N MET A 92 8.19 -10.64 4.62
CA MET A 92 9.27 -10.26 5.51
C MET A 92 10.50 -11.13 5.27
N ILE A 93 10.33 -12.45 5.26
CA ILE A 93 11.41 -13.42 5.00
C ILE A 93 12.06 -13.13 3.64
N ILE A 94 11.26 -13.02 2.57
CA ILE A 94 11.79 -12.74 1.22
C ILE A 94 12.54 -11.39 1.19
N GLY A 95 12.00 -10.35 1.81
CA GLY A 95 12.63 -9.04 1.87
C GLY A 95 13.97 -9.04 2.61
N TYR A 96 14.06 -9.76 3.74
CA TYR A 96 15.31 -9.94 4.46
C TYR A 96 16.29 -10.84 3.70
N SER A 97 15.81 -11.92 3.07
CA SER A 97 16.63 -12.81 2.24
C SER A 97 17.25 -12.09 1.05
N LEU A 98 16.52 -11.20 0.37
CA LEU A 98 17.05 -10.37 -0.71
C LEU A 98 18.09 -9.34 -0.23
N ARG A 99 18.02 -8.93 1.04
CA ARG A 99 18.97 -7.99 1.66
C ARG A 99 20.19 -8.69 2.26
N ILE A 100 20.19 -10.02 2.33
CA ILE A 100 21.39 -10.78 2.68
C ILE A 100 22.36 -10.61 1.52
N ASN A 101 23.34 -9.74 1.74
CA ASN A 101 24.50 -9.62 0.90
C ASN A 101 25.33 -10.88 1.13
N LEU A 102 25.12 -11.91 0.31
CA LEU A 102 26.06 -13.01 0.15
C LEU A 102 27.27 -12.40 -0.56
N VAL A 103 28.25 -11.97 0.24
CA VAL A 103 29.62 -11.71 -0.21
C VAL A 103 30.16 -12.97 -0.88
#